data_AF-A0A9E6JS15-F1
#
_entry.id   AF-A0A9E6JS15-F1
#
_cell.length_a   1.000
_cell.length_b   1.000
_cell.length_c   1.000
_cell.angle_alpha   90.00
_cell.angle_beta   90.00
_cell.angle_gamma   90.00
#
_symmetry.space_group_name_H-M   'P 1'
#
loop_
_entity.id
_entity.type
_entity.pdbx_description
1 polymer ?
#
loop_
_entity_poly.entity_id
_entity_poly.type
_entity_poly.pdbx_seq_one_letter_code
_entity_poly.pdbx_strand_id
1 'polypeptide(L)'
;MALNPGATLTCRLFPGLASDLRLPSDLAEPREEPVLLPYRGIQEATSTLVVPKGYRLAEPVESSQETLWGSVQLEVRQNPSTGEITARVKVTTLQNLGRDGTDLKKHLDLVRSAIQAQVTLAKVDA
;
A
#
# COMPACT_ATOMS: atom_id res chain seq x y z
N MET A 1 -10.08 -11.78 -27.33
CA MET A 1 -10.79 -12.38 -26.17
C MET A 1 -11.21 -11.23 -25.27
N ALA A 2 -12.50 -10.92 -25.22
CA ALA A 2 -13.03 -9.83 -24.41
C ALA A 2 -13.20 -10.34 -22.97
N LEU A 3 -12.68 -9.59 -21.99
CA LEU A 3 -13.02 -9.77 -20.59
C LEU A 3 -14.53 -9.57 -20.44
N ASN A 4 -15.28 -10.54 -19.91
CA ASN A 4 -16.70 -10.32 -19.59
C ASN A 4 -16.82 -9.17 -18.56
N PRO A 5 -17.46 -8.04 -18.89
CA PRO A 5 -17.42 -6.83 -18.06
C PRO A 5 -18.32 -6.89 -16.82
N GLY A 6 -18.91 -8.05 -16.47
CA GLY A 6 -19.97 -8.12 -15.47
C GLY A 6 -19.58 -8.62 -14.07
N ALA A 7 -18.48 -9.36 -13.91
CA ALA A 7 -18.15 -10.00 -12.63
C ALA A 7 -16.72 -9.67 -12.19
N THR A 8 -16.59 -8.62 -11.39
CA THR A 8 -15.35 -8.25 -10.69
C THR A 8 -15.45 -8.55 -9.21
N LEU A 9 -14.32 -8.90 -8.59
CA LEU A 9 -14.20 -9.02 -7.14
C LEU A 9 -13.15 -8.02 -6.67
N THR A 10 -13.44 -7.31 -5.58
CA THR A 10 -12.48 -6.40 -4.95
C THR A 10 -11.94 -7.05 -3.69
N CYS A 11 -10.61 -7.13 -3.57
CA CYS A 11 -9.93 -7.73 -2.44
C CYS A 11 -9.04 -6.71 -1.76
N ARG A 12 -9.10 -6.65 -0.42
CA ARG A 12 -8.15 -5.89 0.39
C ARG A 12 -6.83 -6.64 0.44
N LEU A 13 -5.73 -5.93 0.20
CA LEU A 13 -4.40 -6.53 0.15
C LEU A 13 -3.89 -6.93 1.55
N PHE A 14 -4.13 -6.09 2.55
CA PHE A 14 -3.63 -6.29 3.91
C PHE A 14 -4.79 -6.27 4.94
N PRO A 15 -5.65 -7.31 4.97
CA PRO A 15 -6.75 -7.37 5.93
C PRO A 15 -6.21 -7.47 7.37
N GLY A 16 -6.62 -6.55 8.24
CA GLY A 16 -6.22 -6.54 9.65
C GLY A 16 -4.95 -5.75 9.97
N LEU A 17 -4.21 -5.28 8.96
CA LEU A 17 -3.08 -4.36 9.13
C LEU A 17 -3.64 -2.94 9.33
N ALA A 18 -4.19 -2.69 10.53
CA ALA A 18 -5.06 -1.54 10.79
C ALA A 18 -4.31 -0.20 10.69
N SER A 19 -3.04 -0.15 11.07
CA SER A 19 -2.20 1.05 11.00
C SER A 19 -0.78 0.80 11.51
N ASP A 20 -0.32 -0.45 11.56
CA ASP A 20 0.81 -0.86 12.42
C ASP A 20 2.20 -0.56 11.86
N LEU A 21 2.28 0.08 10.69
CA LEU A 21 3.45 0.91 10.43
C LEU A 21 3.39 2.03 11.45
N ARG A 22 4.26 1.98 12.47
CA ARG A 22 4.23 2.87 13.66
C ARG A 22 4.39 4.34 13.26
N LEU A 23 3.33 4.90 12.73
CA LEU A 23 3.21 6.28 12.35
C LEU A 23 2.57 7.00 13.54
N PRO A 24 3.07 8.17 13.94
CA PRO A 24 2.38 8.97 14.94
C PRO A 24 0.98 9.27 14.40
N SER A 25 -0.04 8.67 15.02
CA SER A 25 -1.38 8.54 14.44
C SER A 25 -2.14 9.85 14.33
N ASP A 26 -1.70 10.91 15.02
CA ASP A 26 -2.45 12.15 15.15
C ASP A 26 -1.52 13.37 15.07
N LEU A 27 -1.30 13.85 13.85
CA LEU A 27 -0.72 15.17 13.62
C LEU A 27 -1.87 16.18 13.54
N ALA A 28 -2.15 16.86 14.66
CA ALA A 28 -3.05 18.00 14.66
C ALA A 28 -2.40 19.17 13.88
N GLU A 29 -3.15 19.76 12.95
CA GLU A 29 -2.78 20.99 12.24
C GLU A 29 -3.40 22.21 12.95
N PRO A 30 -2.72 23.39 13.00
CA PRO A 30 -1.31 23.67 12.71
C PRO A 30 -0.41 23.54 13.95
N ARG A 31 0.88 23.21 13.76
CA ARG A 31 1.89 23.14 14.81
C ARG A 31 3.04 24.11 14.54
N GLU A 32 3.48 24.82 15.58
CA GLU A 32 4.67 25.69 15.54
C GLU A 32 5.96 24.91 15.82
N GLU A 33 5.86 23.73 16.43
CA GLU A 33 7.01 22.89 16.79
C GLU A 33 7.40 21.92 15.66
N PRO A 34 8.71 21.65 15.46
CA PRO A 34 9.19 20.71 14.46
C PRO A 34 8.69 19.30 14.76
N VAL A 35 8.19 18.60 13.74
CA VAL A 35 7.78 17.20 13.90
C VAL A 35 9.01 16.31 13.79
N LEU A 36 9.15 15.37 14.74
CA LEU A 36 10.23 14.40 14.75
C LEU A 36 9.65 13.00 14.62
N LEU A 37 10.08 12.28 13.58
CA LEU A 37 9.93 10.83 13.56
C LEU A 37 11.01 10.23 14.48
N PRO A 38 10.65 9.40 15.48
CA PRO A 38 11.60 8.95 16.49
C PRO A 38 12.57 7.88 15.98
N TYR A 39 12.44 7.46 14.71
CA TYR A 39 13.26 6.41 14.14
C TYR A 39 13.52 6.61 12.65
N ARG A 40 14.62 6.02 12.18
CA ARG A 40 14.90 5.73 10.78
C ARG A 40 14.78 4.23 10.60
N GLY A 41 14.09 3.77 9.55
CA GLY A 41 13.88 2.34 9.39
C GLY A 41 13.24 1.96 8.07
N ILE A 42 13.24 0.65 7.82
CA ILE A 42 12.48 0.03 6.73
C ILE A 42 11.48 -0.90 7.40
N GLN A 43 10.23 -0.78 7.01
CA GLN A 43 9.16 -1.67 7.42
C GLN A 43 8.54 -2.28 6.17
N GLU A 44 8.22 -3.57 6.25
CA GLU A 44 7.71 -4.32 5.13
C GLU A 44 6.58 -5.23 5.59
N ALA A 45 5.51 -5.27 4.81
CA ALA A 45 4.44 -6.23 4.98
C ALA A 45 4.15 -6.92 3.64
N THR A 46 3.96 -8.23 3.71
CA THR A 46 3.65 -9.07 2.57
C THR A 46 2.38 -9.86 2.87
N SER A 47 1.50 -9.94 1.89
CA SER A 47 0.25 -10.68 1.96
C SER A 47 0.10 -11.54 0.71
N THR A 48 -0.41 -12.75 0.90
CA THR A 48 -0.70 -13.68 -0.18
C THR A 48 -2.19 -13.97 -0.19
N LEU A 49 -2.82 -13.76 -1.34
CA LEU A 49 -4.24 -13.94 -1.58
C LEU A 49 -4.43 -15.12 -2.53
N VAL A 50 -5.24 -16.10 -2.11
CA VAL A 50 -5.67 -17.19 -2.98
C VAL A 50 -6.74 -16.66 -3.94
N VAL A 51 -6.48 -16.77 -5.24
CA VAL A 51 -7.41 -16.31 -6.27
C VAL A 51 -8.47 -17.39 -6.53
N PRO A 52 -9.78 -17.06 -6.46
CA PRO A 52 -10.83 -18.01 -6.79
C PRO A 52 -10.69 -18.53 -8.22
N LYS A 53 -11.06 -19.79 -8.45
CA LYS A 53 -10.99 -20.42 -9.78
C LYS A 53 -11.78 -19.58 -10.81
N GLY A 54 -11.16 -19.32 -11.96
CA GLY A 54 -11.77 -18.53 -13.03
C GLY A 54 -11.63 -17.01 -12.85
N TYR A 55 -10.83 -16.54 -11.90
CA TYR A 55 -10.48 -15.13 -11.75
C TYR A 55 -8.98 -14.92 -11.98
N ARG A 56 -8.62 -13.70 -12.41
CA ARG A 56 -7.24 -13.24 -12.50
C ARG A 56 -7.12 -11.81 -12.00
N LEU A 57 -5.92 -11.41 -11.61
CA LEU A 57 -5.64 -10.00 -11.34
C LEU A 57 -5.92 -9.20 -12.62
N ALA A 58 -6.76 -8.16 -12.53
CA ALA A 58 -7.12 -7.36 -13.70
C ALA A 58 -5.88 -6.66 -14.28
N GLU A 59 -5.11 -6.00 -13.42
CA GLU A 59 -3.86 -5.32 -13.75
C GLU A 59 -2.86 -5.43 -12.59
N PRO A 60 -1.57 -5.71 -12.87
CA PRO A 60 -0.52 -5.57 -11.86
C PRO A 60 -0.47 -4.14 -11.31
N VAL A 61 -0.20 -4.01 -10.03
CA VAL A 61 -0.04 -2.70 -9.39
C VAL A 61 1.41 -2.56 -8.96
N GLU A 62 2.09 -1.54 -9.47
CA GLU A 62 3.40 -1.14 -9.00
C GLU A 62 3.41 0.36 -8.80
N SER A 63 3.64 0.80 -7.56
CA SER A 63 3.74 2.21 -7.23
C SER A 63 4.92 2.45 -6.31
N SER A 64 5.62 3.54 -6.55
CA SER A 64 6.73 4.01 -5.71
C SER A 64 6.60 5.51 -5.60
N GLN A 65 6.45 6.00 -4.37
CA GLN A 65 6.33 7.42 -4.09
C GLN A 65 7.41 7.83 -3.10
N GLU A 66 8.10 8.92 -3.41
CA GLU A 66 9.16 9.49 -2.58
C GLU A 66 8.71 10.82 -1.99
N THR A 67 9.18 11.07 -0.77
CA THR A 67 8.91 12.28 -0.01
C THR A 67 10.15 12.67 0.78
N LEU A 68 10.13 13.86 1.37
CA LEU A 68 11.18 14.29 2.30
C LEU A 68 11.33 13.35 3.51
N TRP A 69 10.32 12.56 3.83
CA TRP A 69 10.28 11.64 4.98
C TRP A 69 10.66 10.20 4.62
N GLY A 70 10.97 9.94 3.35
CA GLY A 70 11.35 8.63 2.83
C GLY A 70 10.44 8.17 1.69
N SER A 71 10.24 6.86 1.54
CA SER A 71 9.54 6.28 0.39
C SER A 71 8.51 5.23 0.77
N VAL A 72 7.48 5.10 -0.07
CA VAL A 72 6.41 4.10 0.04
C VAL A 72 6.34 3.36 -1.29
N GLN A 73 6.49 2.04 -1.24
CA GLN A 73 6.45 1.17 -2.40
C GLN A 73 5.36 0.13 -2.21
N LEU A 74 4.49 -0.03 -3.21
CA LEU A 74 3.48 -1.08 -3.28
C LEU A 74 3.68 -1.89 -4.56
N GLU A 75 3.77 -3.20 -4.42
CA GLU A 75 3.89 -4.15 -5.51
C GLU A 75 2.82 -5.23 -5.36
N VAL A 76 2.04 -5.45 -6.40
CA VAL A 76 1.03 -6.52 -6.48
C VAL A 76 1.24 -7.29 -7.76
N ARG A 77 1.51 -8.59 -7.62
CA ARG A 77 1.73 -9.49 -8.74
C ARG A 77 0.98 -10.79 -8.55
N GLN A 78 0.52 -11.36 -9.65
CA GLN A 78 -0.04 -12.72 -9.66
C GLN A 78 1.05 -13.71 -10.08
N ASN A 79 1.28 -14.73 -9.26
CA ASN A 79 2.20 -15.81 -9.58
C ASN A 79 1.59 -16.66 -10.71
N PRO A 80 2.25 -16.80 -11.87
CA PRO A 80 1.71 -17.57 -12.99
C PRO A 80 1.65 -19.07 -12.72
N SER A 81 2.46 -19.59 -11.78
CA SER A 81 2.52 -21.02 -11.45
C SER A 81 1.46 -21.46 -10.45
N THR A 82 1.21 -20.65 -9.41
CA THR A 82 0.23 -20.96 -8.35
C THR A 82 -1.11 -20.26 -8.56
N GLY A 83 -1.15 -19.21 -9.38
CA GLY A 83 -2.32 -18.35 -9.57
C GLY A 83 -2.57 -17.39 -8.40
N GLU A 84 -1.78 -17.45 -7.33
CA GLU A 84 -1.92 -16.60 -6.14
C GLU A 84 -1.48 -15.16 -6.41
N ILE A 85 -2.09 -14.21 -5.73
CA ILE A 85 -1.65 -12.81 -5.74
C ILE A 85 -0.79 -12.56 -4.52
N THR A 86 0.41 -12.05 -4.75
CA THR A 86 1.28 -11.53 -3.69
C THR A 86 1.24 -10.01 -3.73
N ALA A 87 0.96 -9.40 -2.59
CA ALA A 87 1.07 -7.96 -2.39
C ALA A 87 2.17 -7.68 -1.37
N ARG A 88 3.05 -6.73 -1.68
CA ARG A 88 4.13 -6.28 -0.82
C ARG A 88 4.05 -4.77 -0.69
N VAL A 89 4.06 -4.27 0.54
CA VAL A 89 4.25 -2.86 0.83
C VAL A 89 5.56 -2.69 1.58
N LYS A 90 6.39 -1.74 1.13
CA LYS A 90 7.66 -1.40 1.77
C LYS A 90 7.68 0.09 2.04
N VAL A 91 7.90 0.45 3.29
CA VAL A 91 7.99 1.84 3.75
C VAL A 91 9.38 2.08 4.29
N THR A 92 10.06 3.03 3.69
CA THR A 92 11.35 3.53 4.16
C THR A 92 11.10 4.87 4.83
N THR A 93 11.49 4.98 6.09
CA THR A 93 11.39 6.22 6.87
C THR A 93 12.78 6.81 7.06
N LEU A 94 12.94 8.07 6.70
CA LEU A 94 14.14 8.86 6.94
C LEU A 94 13.94 9.78 8.15
N GLN A 95 15.01 10.03 8.88
CA GLN A 95 15.01 11.07 9.90
C GLN A 95 15.17 12.42 9.20
N ASN A 96 14.12 13.22 9.19
CA ASN A 96 14.14 14.57 8.65
C ASN A 96 13.62 15.56 9.71
N LEU A 97 14.15 16.77 9.69
CA LEU A 97 13.72 17.89 10.51
C LEU A 97 12.79 18.76 9.66
N GLY A 98 11.67 18.17 9.22
CA GLY A 98 10.65 18.93 8.49
C GLY A 98 10.03 19.96 9.43
N ARG A 99 10.08 21.23 9.04
CA ARG A 99 9.42 22.33 9.76
C ARG A 99 7.93 22.44 9.44
N ASP A 100 7.48 21.77 8.38
CA ASP A 100 6.11 21.79 7.89
C ASP A 100 5.47 20.40 8.05
N GLY A 101 4.40 20.32 8.85
CA GLY A 101 3.62 19.10 9.06
C GLY A 101 2.89 18.61 7.81
N THR A 102 2.73 19.47 6.79
CA THR A 102 2.02 19.16 5.55
C THR A 102 2.67 18.01 4.78
N ASP A 103 4.00 18.01 4.62
CA ASP A 103 4.69 16.95 3.89
C ASP A 103 4.76 15.64 4.68
N LEU A 104 4.77 15.73 6.00
CA LEU A 104 4.68 14.53 6.84
C LEU A 104 3.30 13.90 6.69
N LYS A 105 2.22 14.69 6.78
CA LYS A 105 0.86 14.21 6.57
C LYS A 105 0.69 13.54 5.20
N LYS A 106 1.21 14.15 4.13
CA LYS A 106 1.26 13.50 2.80
C LYS A 106 1.98 12.15 2.84
N HIS A 107 3.13 12.06 3.51
CA HIS A 107 3.84 10.79 3.66
C HIS A 107 2.99 9.75 4.41
N LEU A 108 2.34 10.13 5.51
CA LEU A 108 1.45 9.24 6.27
C LEU A 108 0.25 8.78 5.43
N ASP A 109 -0.32 9.67 4.62
CA ASP A 109 -1.43 9.38 3.71
C ASP A 109 -1.02 8.40 2.60
N LEU A 110 0.21 8.54 2.07
CA LEU A 110 0.77 7.58 1.11
C LEU A 110 0.91 6.19 1.74
N VAL A 111 1.44 6.11 2.97
CA VAL A 111 1.56 4.85 3.69
C VAL A 111 0.18 4.21 3.93
N ARG A 112 -0.78 5.01 4.39
CA ARG A 112 -2.16 4.56 4.63
C ARG A 112 -2.82 4.05 3.35
N SER A 113 -2.68 4.80 2.26
CA SER A 113 -3.20 4.43 0.94
C SER A 113 -2.61 3.11 0.45
N ALA A 114 -1.30 2.89 0.62
CA ALA A 114 -0.64 1.65 0.23
C ALA A 114 -1.11 0.43 1.05
N ILE A 115 -1.30 0.57 2.36
CA ILE A 115 -1.83 -0.51 3.21
C ILE A 115 -3.31 -0.80 2.90
N GLN A 116 -4.10 0.24 2.66
CA GLN A 116 -5.54 0.12 2.40
C GLN A 116 -5.85 -0.18 0.93
N ALA A 117 -4.83 -0.32 0.09
CA ALA A 117 -4.98 -0.59 -1.33
C ALA A 117 -5.81 -1.86 -1.56
N GLN A 118 -6.62 -1.78 -2.61
CA GLN A 118 -7.49 -2.84 -3.04
C GLN A 118 -7.19 -3.17 -4.49
N VAL A 119 -7.40 -4.43 -4.83
CA VAL A 119 -7.19 -4.92 -6.19
C VAL A 119 -8.47 -5.51 -6.73
N THR A 120 -8.63 -5.36 -8.04
CA THR A 120 -9.76 -5.91 -8.77
C THR A 120 -9.35 -7.20 -9.44
N LEU A 121 -10.10 -8.25 -9.17
CA LEU A 121 -10.01 -9.52 -9.88
C LEU A 121 -11.06 -9.51 -10.99
N ALA A 122 -10.63 -9.82 -12.21
CA ALA A 122 -11.52 -9.99 -13.35
C ALA A 122 -11.81 -11.47 -13.57
N LYS A 123 -13.08 -11.79 -13.84
CA LYS A 123 -13.46 -13.13 -14.27
C LYS A 123 -12.86 -13.41 -15.66
N VAL A 124 -12.31 -14.60 -15.81
CA VAL A 124 -11.81 -15.14 -17.08
C VAL A 124 -12.88 -16.11 -17.57
N ASP A 125 -13.51 -15.83 -18.71
CA ASP A 125 -14.37 -16.82 -19.35
C ASP A 125 -13.52 -18.00 -19.80
N ALA A 126 -13.99 -19.20 -19.46
CA ALA A 126 -13.38 -20.45 -19.89
C ALA A 126 -13.60 -20.69 -21.39
#